data_AF-A0A7T5UMV9-F1
#
_entry.id   AF-A0A7T5UMV9-F1
#
_cell.length_a   1.000
_cell.length_b   1.000
_cell.length_c   1.000
_cell.angle_alpha   90.00
_cell.angle_beta   90.00
_cell.angle_gamma   90.00
#
_symmetry.space_group_name_H-M   'P 1'
#
loop_
_entity.id
_entity.type
_entity.pdbx_description
1 polymer ?
#
loop_
_entity_poly.entity_id
_entity_poly.type
_entity_poly.pdbx_seq_one_letter_code
_entity_poly.pdbx_strand_id
1 'polypeptide(L)'
;MSIKAFYIFLPAVLLFAVFLHFGYPVRPEGDQLYHFAHAEIYRENGIFNSAFPWLPHSAIGKYDADIWYGFHLLLIPFTWFSDPIFGIRLAGVFITSLLLIIFYFSLVRLGAEKKYIWPFLFLLSGFFTLFHMTTARPHALSLAFDVLALSFAITGNVWGVFAASFAVAFFHLSLFWSTLLILGVWAAVKLFKEKSFGWRVILFSLGGLILGWLARPNPLGAAKLAYVQIVELMLVKNRGIPLNFGLELYPLGWQALYLFLPFTLLWLLAIYIFFKQPQKSLILWSSFSLSAIFFLMTVFVAQRSFVFWTAFGVIFISASWRIALARERKAAILAGAAVLALFMAGQSLYQNDRFLKTADWSPERFRGAGEWLKNNSRAGDIVFNASWDYFPELFFWNRKNYYVGGMDPIFQYAYDPKLYWEAYYLETGKTAEWTCPATSCDSKTIEDTYAVLKNNFKARYVVLSKSETPAFYNYLAASKNYSLKNEDKSSAVFELR
;
A
#
# COMPACT_ATOMS: atom_id res chain seq x y z
N MET A 1 -17.71 -4.08 28.09
CA MET A 1 -16.64 -4.86 27.43
C MET A 1 -16.10 -5.85 28.46
N SER A 2 -15.95 -7.14 28.15
CA SER A 2 -15.28 -8.05 29.10
C SER A 2 -13.79 -7.73 29.06
N ILE A 3 -13.30 -7.06 30.10
CA ILE A 3 -11.88 -6.74 30.31
C ILE A 3 -11.02 -8.00 30.13
N LYS A 4 -11.49 -9.15 30.62
CA LYS A 4 -10.84 -10.45 30.48
C LYS A 4 -10.61 -10.87 29.01
N ALA A 5 -11.57 -10.63 28.12
CA ALA A 5 -11.45 -11.02 26.71
C ALA A 5 -10.39 -10.18 25.96
N PHE A 6 -10.22 -8.91 26.34
CA PHE A 6 -9.17 -8.07 25.77
C PHE A 6 -7.78 -8.48 26.26
N TYR A 7 -7.65 -8.85 27.55
CA TYR A 7 -6.39 -9.35 28.09
C TYR A 7 -5.90 -10.66 27.47
N ILE A 8 -6.77 -11.48 26.89
CA ILE A 8 -6.38 -12.67 26.11
C ILE A 8 -6.06 -12.29 24.66
N PHE A 9 -6.87 -11.41 24.08
CA PHE A 9 -6.71 -10.98 22.69
C PHE A 9 -5.39 -10.23 22.45
N LEU A 10 -5.00 -9.33 23.35
CA LEU A 10 -3.81 -8.48 23.17
C LEU A 10 -2.50 -9.31 23.07
N PRO A 11 -2.18 -10.23 24.00
CA PRO A 11 -1.04 -11.12 23.85
C PRO A 11 -1.09 -11.97 22.58
N ALA A 12 -2.26 -12.49 22.20
CA ALA A 12 -2.41 -13.27 20.98
C ALA A 12 -2.08 -12.45 19.72
N VAL A 13 -2.53 -11.19 19.66
CA VAL A 13 -2.19 -10.25 18.58
C VAL A 13 -0.69 -10.00 18.54
N LEU A 14 -0.08 -9.68 19.68
CA LEU A 14 1.36 -9.38 19.75
C LEU A 14 2.21 -10.58 19.33
N LEU A 15 1.91 -11.77 19.86
CA LEU A 15 2.61 -13.00 19.50
C LEU A 15 2.45 -13.34 18.01
N PHE A 16 1.24 -13.16 17.46
CA PHE A 16 1.01 -13.41 16.05
C PHE A 16 1.72 -12.40 15.15
N ALA A 17 1.72 -11.12 15.50
CA ALA A 17 2.47 -10.10 14.78
C ALA A 17 3.98 -10.37 14.84
N VAL A 18 4.52 -10.73 16.01
CA VAL A 18 5.93 -11.14 16.16
C VAL A 18 6.24 -12.35 15.26
N PHE A 19 5.38 -13.37 15.26
CA PHE A 19 5.54 -14.53 14.38
C PHE A 19 5.60 -14.12 12.89
N LEU A 20 4.73 -13.22 12.44
CA LEU A 20 4.68 -12.80 11.03
C LEU A 20 5.87 -11.95 10.56
N HIS A 21 6.54 -11.24 11.48
CA HIS A 21 7.63 -10.30 11.17
C HIS A 21 9.02 -10.83 11.56
N PHE A 22 9.11 -11.74 12.53
CA PHE A 22 10.35 -12.38 12.96
C PHE A 22 10.47 -13.84 12.52
N GLY A 23 9.36 -14.52 12.28
CA GLY A 23 9.35 -15.92 11.81
C GLY A 23 9.63 -16.10 10.32
N TYR A 24 9.70 -15.01 9.55
CA TYR A 24 9.96 -15.01 8.11
C TYR A 24 11.13 -14.09 7.74
N PRO A 25 11.73 -14.26 6.54
CA PRO A 25 12.56 -13.24 5.93
C PRO A 25 11.81 -11.90 5.83
N VAL A 26 12.56 -10.81 5.72
CA VAL A 26 11.95 -9.49 5.51
C VAL A 26 11.16 -9.55 4.21
N ARG A 27 9.90 -9.10 4.26
CA ARG A 27 9.01 -9.15 3.10
C ARG A 27 9.63 -8.32 1.98
N PRO A 28 9.67 -8.83 0.74
CA PRO A 28 10.24 -8.11 -0.36
C PRO A 28 9.18 -7.11 -0.85
N GLU A 29 9.23 -5.94 -0.24
CA GLU A 29 8.31 -4.81 -0.42
C GLU A 29 9.14 -3.54 -0.26
N GLY A 30 9.31 -2.79 -1.35
CA GLY A 30 10.18 -1.62 -1.39
C GLY A 30 9.62 -0.48 -0.56
N ASP A 31 8.31 -0.23 -0.63
CA ASP A 31 7.67 0.93 0.00
C ASP A 31 7.91 1.01 1.50
N GLN A 32 8.02 -0.13 2.20
CA GLN A 32 8.30 -0.14 3.64
C GLN A 32 9.71 0.42 3.95
N LEU A 33 10.68 0.22 3.05
CA LEU A 33 12.04 0.77 3.17
C LEU A 33 12.00 2.28 2.94
N TYR A 34 11.26 2.74 1.92
CA TYR A 34 11.05 4.17 1.68
C TYR A 34 10.43 4.86 2.91
N HIS A 35 9.35 4.31 3.47
CA HIS A 35 8.68 4.93 4.62
C HIS A 35 9.59 4.97 5.85
N PHE A 36 10.40 3.93 6.07
CA PHE A 36 11.36 3.91 7.17
C PHE A 36 12.48 4.93 6.96
N ALA A 37 13.05 5.02 5.76
CA ALA A 37 14.08 6.01 5.42
C ALA A 37 13.55 7.45 5.49
N HIS A 38 12.29 7.69 5.14
CA HIS A 38 11.67 9.01 5.31
C HIS A 38 11.49 9.35 6.80
N ALA A 39 11.11 8.37 7.63
CA ALA A 39 11.05 8.58 9.08
C ALA A 39 12.43 8.93 9.68
N GLU A 40 13.52 8.35 9.15
CA GLU A 40 14.90 8.74 9.54
C GLU A 40 15.20 10.20 9.20
N ILE A 41 14.73 10.69 8.05
CA ILE A 41 14.88 12.10 7.66
C ILE A 41 14.17 13.02 8.66
N TYR A 42 12.95 12.67 9.10
CA TYR A 42 12.26 13.47 10.11
C TYR A 42 12.95 13.42 11.48
N ARG A 43 13.54 12.28 11.84
CA ARG A 43 14.36 12.19 13.05
C ARG A 43 15.59 13.09 12.96
N GLU A 44 16.29 13.09 11.82
CA GLU A 44 17.57 13.77 11.62
C GLU A 44 17.43 15.28 11.36
N ASN A 45 16.43 15.67 10.57
CA ASN A 45 16.28 17.02 10.02
C ASN A 45 15.07 17.78 10.58
N GLY A 46 14.28 17.14 11.45
CA GLY A 46 13.11 17.73 12.08
C GLY A 46 11.80 17.41 11.36
N ILE A 47 10.73 17.24 12.15
CA ILE A 47 9.41 16.79 11.70
C ILE A 47 8.67 17.79 10.80
N PHE A 48 9.12 19.05 10.73
CA PHE A 48 8.51 20.07 9.88
C PHE A 48 9.22 20.25 8.54
N ASN A 49 10.34 19.54 8.33
CA ASN A 49 11.10 19.63 7.08
C ASN A 49 10.37 18.84 5.98
N SER A 50 9.79 19.53 5.00
CA SER A 50 9.09 18.88 3.88
C SER A 50 9.95 18.67 2.64
N ALA A 51 11.21 19.13 2.65
CA ALA A 51 12.09 19.05 1.48
C ALA A 51 12.40 17.60 1.11
N PHE A 52 12.25 17.27 -0.18
CA PHE A 52 12.51 15.94 -0.72
C PHE A 52 13.33 16.00 -2.02
N PRO A 53 14.60 16.44 -1.97
CA PRO A 53 15.42 16.67 -3.16
C PRO A 53 15.85 15.38 -3.91
N TRP A 54 15.60 14.20 -3.35
CA TRP A 54 16.10 12.92 -3.88
C TRP A 54 15.44 12.47 -5.18
N LEU A 55 14.35 13.09 -5.60
CA LEU A 55 13.65 12.81 -6.85
C LEU A 55 13.52 14.09 -7.71
N PRO A 56 14.62 14.60 -8.28
CA PRO A 56 14.63 15.88 -9.02
C PRO A 56 13.74 15.88 -10.27
N HIS A 57 13.43 14.72 -10.84
CA HIS A 57 12.60 14.57 -12.04
C HIS A 57 11.20 14.03 -11.74
N SER A 58 10.66 14.32 -10.55
CA SER A 58 9.37 13.82 -10.08
C SER A 58 8.54 14.93 -9.45
N ALA A 59 7.21 14.80 -9.55
CA ALA A 59 6.28 15.67 -8.83
C ALA A 59 6.53 15.65 -7.32
N ILE A 60 7.02 14.54 -6.76
CA ILE A 60 7.40 14.41 -5.34
C ILE A 60 8.48 15.45 -4.98
N GLY A 61 9.60 15.46 -5.70
CA GLY A 61 10.67 16.44 -5.46
C GLY A 61 10.29 17.86 -5.88
N LYS A 62 9.41 18.03 -6.86
CA LYS A 62 8.92 19.37 -7.27
C LYS A 62 8.04 20.04 -6.22
N TYR A 63 7.20 19.26 -5.54
CA TYR A 63 6.24 19.80 -4.57
C TYR A 63 6.71 19.75 -3.12
N ASP A 64 7.80 19.02 -2.83
CA ASP A 64 8.44 18.97 -1.50
C ASP A 64 7.41 18.81 -0.38
N ALA A 65 6.62 17.74 -0.47
CA ALA A 65 5.54 17.46 0.46
C ALA A 65 5.37 15.97 0.69
N ASP A 66 4.76 15.64 1.83
CA ASP A 66 4.56 14.28 2.27
C ASP A 66 3.07 13.94 2.41
N ILE A 67 2.61 13.02 1.57
CA ILE A 67 1.24 12.50 1.60
C ILE A 67 1.05 11.39 2.65
N TRP A 68 2.14 10.93 3.29
CA TRP A 68 2.15 9.91 4.36
C TRP A 68 2.70 10.45 5.69
N TYR A 69 2.66 11.77 5.89
CA TYR A 69 3.24 12.49 7.03
C TYR A 69 3.04 11.82 8.39
N GLY A 70 1.80 11.58 8.81
CA GLY A 70 1.52 10.96 10.09
C GLY A 70 2.14 9.56 10.23
N PHE A 71 2.27 8.82 9.12
CA PHE A 71 2.84 7.49 9.12
C PHE A 71 4.35 7.54 9.32
N HIS A 72 5.05 8.45 8.66
CA HIS A 72 6.48 8.63 8.92
C HIS A 72 6.75 9.08 10.36
N LEU A 73 5.93 9.97 10.93
CA LEU A 73 6.05 10.32 12.36
C LEU A 73 5.90 9.11 13.27
N LEU A 74 4.94 8.24 12.97
CA LEU A 74 4.69 7.01 13.73
C LEU A 74 5.88 6.05 13.69
N LEU A 75 6.65 6.09 12.59
CA LEU A 75 7.81 5.22 12.39
C LEU A 75 9.08 5.72 13.09
N ILE A 76 9.17 7.01 13.46
CA ILE A 76 10.37 7.61 14.07
C ILE A 76 10.95 6.77 15.22
N PRO A 77 10.17 6.28 16.22
CA PRO A 77 10.75 5.52 17.33
C PRO A 77 11.50 4.25 16.89
N PHE A 78 11.09 3.62 15.79
CA PHE A 78 11.71 2.40 15.29
C PHE A 78 13.00 2.66 14.51
N THR A 79 13.27 3.91 14.14
CA THR A 79 14.52 4.29 13.46
C THR A 79 15.71 4.39 14.41
N TRP A 80 15.48 4.41 15.72
CA TRP A 80 16.54 4.54 16.74
C TRP A 80 17.38 3.27 16.94
N PHE A 81 16.98 2.14 16.36
CA PHE A 81 17.76 0.91 16.40
C PHE A 81 18.95 0.98 15.43
N SER A 82 20.11 0.48 15.87
CA SER A 82 21.34 0.48 15.06
C SER A 82 21.25 -0.42 13.84
N ASP A 83 20.53 -1.53 13.96
CA ASP A 83 20.13 -2.37 12.82
C ASP A 83 18.78 -1.86 12.28
N PRO A 84 18.75 -1.21 11.10
CA PRO A 84 17.53 -0.65 10.55
C PRO A 84 16.56 -1.76 10.08
N ILE A 85 17.05 -2.95 9.74
CA ILE A 85 16.19 -4.10 9.38
C ILE A 85 15.44 -4.60 10.61
N PHE A 86 16.11 -4.69 11.76
CA PHE A 86 15.45 -4.97 13.03
C PHE A 86 14.40 -3.90 13.38
N GLY A 87 14.73 -2.62 13.17
CA GLY A 87 13.78 -1.51 13.32
C GLY A 87 12.52 -1.67 12.45
N ILE A 88 12.68 -2.00 11.18
CA ILE A 88 11.55 -2.26 10.25
C ILE A 88 10.69 -3.41 10.74
N ARG A 89 11.27 -4.50 11.22
CA ARG A 89 10.50 -5.64 11.76
C ARG A 89 9.68 -5.23 12.98
N LEU A 90 10.25 -4.46 13.90
CA LEU A 90 9.51 -3.93 15.05
C LEU A 90 8.40 -2.97 14.65
N ALA A 91 8.65 -2.07 13.69
CA ALA A 91 7.62 -1.23 13.10
C ALA A 91 6.48 -2.09 12.51
N GLY A 92 6.83 -3.14 11.77
CA GLY A 92 5.87 -4.10 11.24
C GLY A 92 5.01 -4.75 12.32
N VAL A 93 5.62 -5.25 13.40
CA VAL A 93 4.91 -5.81 14.57
C VAL A 93 3.91 -4.80 15.13
N PHE A 94 4.35 -3.55 15.30
CA PHE A 94 3.51 -2.48 15.83
C PHE A 94 2.34 -2.14 14.91
N ILE A 95 2.58 -1.94 13.61
CA ILE A 95 1.55 -1.60 12.62
C ILE A 95 0.51 -2.71 12.48
N THR A 96 0.95 -3.97 12.35
CA THR A 96 0.05 -5.12 12.27
C THR A 96 -0.75 -5.29 13.57
N SER A 97 -0.14 -5.09 14.74
CA SER A 97 -0.85 -5.15 16.02
C SER A 97 -1.90 -4.04 16.13
N LEU A 98 -1.53 -2.81 15.76
CA LEU A 98 -2.42 -1.65 15.80
C LEU A 98 -3.62 -1.82 14.87
N LEU A 99 -3.40 -2.32 13.64
CA LEU A 99 -4.45 -2.72 12.71
C LEU A 99 -5.45 -3.68 13.37
N LEU A 100 -4.97 -4.79 13.93
CA LEU A 100 -5.84 -5.82 14.52
C LEU A 100 -6.59 -5.30 15.75
N ILE A 101 -5.96 -4.45 16.57
CA ILE A 101 -6.57 -3.84 17.75
C ILE A 101 -7.66 -2.83 17.36
N ILE A 102 -7.42 -1.96 16.38
CA ILE A 102 -8.42 -1.01 15.88
C ILE A 102 -9.60 -1.77 15.26
N PHE A 103 -9.32 -2.82 14.48
CA PHE A 103 -10.35 -3.68 13.90
C PHE A 103 -11.19 -4.37 14.98
N TYR A 104 -10.54 -4.89 16.03
CA TYR A 104 -11.22 -5.45 17.21
C TYR A 104 -12.14 -4.43 17.89
N PHE A 105 -11.66 -3.21 18.16
CA PHE A 105 -12.49 -2.18 18.81
C PHE A 105 -13.68 -1.78 17.93
N SER A 106 -13.48 -1.73 16.61
CA SER A 106 -14.58 -1.50 15.66
C SER A 106 -15.66 -2.58 15.82
N LEU A 107 -15.27 -3.86 15.86
CA LEU A 107 -16.20 -4.97 16.09
C LEU A 107 -16.86 -4.96 17.47
N VAL A 108 -16.15 -4.51 18.52
CA VAL A 108 -16.74 -4.28 19.85
C VAL A 108 -17.87 -3.27 19.76
N ARG A 109 -17.66 -2.15 19.05
CA ARG A 109 -18.66 -1.09 18.87
C ARG A 109 -19.84 -1.54 18.04
N LEU A 110 -19.60 -2.37 17.02
CA LEU A 110 -20.65 -2.97 16.19
C LEU A 110 -21.43 -4.08 16.91
N GLY A 111 -21.00 -4.48 18.12
CA GLY A 111 -21.67 -5.54 18.90
C GLY A 111 -21.48 -6.93 18.29
N ALA A 112 -20.38 -7.17 17.57
CA ALA A 112 -20.09 -8.46 16.96
C ALA A 112 -19.84 -9.54 18.04
N GLU A 113 -20.46 -10.70 17.87
CA GLU A 113 -20.15 -11.90 18.66
C GLU A 113 -18.76 -12.40 18.28
N LYS A 114 -18.04 -13.02 19.22
CA LYS A 114 -16.70 -13.61 18.98
C LYS A 114 -15.69 -12.63 18.32
N LYS A 115 -15.85 -11.33 18.60
CA LYS A 115 -15.03 -10.21 18.10
C LYS A 115 -13.50 -10.33 18.17
N TYR A 116 -12.98 -11.25 18.96
CA TYR A 116 -11.55 -11.56 19.05
C TYR A 116 -11.05 -12.46 17.91
N ILE A 117 -11.93 -13.16 17.18
CA ILE A 117 -11.56 -14.07 16.08
C ILE A 117 -11.50 -13.31 14.74
N TRP A 118 -12.46 -12.43 14.50
CA TRP A 118 -12.63 -11.76 13.20
C TRP A 118 -11.42 -10.94 12.73
N PRO A 119 -10.64 -10.24 13.59
CA PRO A 119 -9.41 -9.58 13.13
C PRO A 119 -8.41 -10.55 12.50
N PHE A 120 -8.24 -11.74 13.07
CA PHE A 120 -7.38 -12.78 12.50
C PHE A 120 -7.97 -13.36 11.21
N LEU A 121 -9.29 -13.56 11.17
CA LEU A 121 -9.97 -14.03 9.96
C LEU A 121 -9.83 -13.05 8.80
N PHE A 122 -9.88 -11.74 9.08
CA PHE A 122 -9.59 -10.69 8.11
C PHE A 122 -8.16 -10.80 7.61
N LEU A 123 -7.18 -10.84 8.52
CA LEU A 123 -5.78 -10.90 8.11
C LEU A 123 -5.45 -12.17 7.31
N LEU A 124 -6.17 -13.26 7.59
CA LEU A 124 -6.00 -14.57 6.97
C LEU A 124 -7.01 -14.86 5.86
N SER A 125 -7.72 -13.86 5.34
CA SER A 125 -8.75 -14.05 4.30
C SER A 125 -8.20 -14.45 2.93
N GLY A 126 -6.88 -14.46 2.76
CA GLY A 126 -6.19 -14.83 1.53
C GLY A 126 -4.75 -14.34 1.56
N PHE A 127 -3.88 -14.97 0.77
CA PHE A 127 -2.45 -14.65 0.72
C PHE A 127 -2.18 -13.16 0.50
N PHE A 128 -2.83 -12.53 -0.48
CA PHE A 128 -2.61 -11.12 -0.75
C PHE A 128 -3.07 -10.21 0.40
N THR A 129 -4.16 -10.55 1.11
CA THR A 129 -4.56 -9.78 2.30
C THR A 129 -3.50 -9.91 3.39
N LEU A 130 -3.05 -11.14 3.67
CA LEU A 130 -1.99 -11.38 4.63
C LEU A 130 -0.73 -10.60 4.26
N PHE A 131 -0.23 -10.75 3.04
CA PHE A 131 0.99 -10.11 2.56
C PHE A 131 0.91 -8.58 2.70
N HIS A 132 -0.13 -7.95 2.15
CA HIS A 132 -0.22 -6.49 2.13
C HIS A 132 -0.48 -5.88 3.52
N MET A 133 -1.22 -6.55 4.41
CA MET A 133 -1.52 -6.04 5.76
C MET A 133 -0.38 -6.29 6.78
N THR A 134 0.66 -7.02 6.37
CA THR A 134 1.83 -7.33 7.20
C THR A 134 3.11 -6.70 6.65
N THR A 135 2.97 -5.61 5.89
CA THR A 135 4.06 -4.71 5.51
C THR A 135 3.96 -3.43 6.34
N ALA A 136 5.08 -2.78 6.65
CA ALA A 136 5.09 -1.50 7.36
C ALA A 136 4.72 -0.36 6.39
N ARG A 137 3.47 -0.37 5.90
CA ARG A 137 2.92 0.60 4.95
C ARG A 137 1.65 1.28 5.52
N PRO A 138 1.34 2.52 5.10
CA PRO A 138 0.28 3.34 5.69
C PRO A 138 -1.13 2.82 5.44
N HIS A 139 -1.38 2.10 4.33
CA HIS A 139 -2.71 1.63 3.96
C HIS A 139 -3.33 0.66 4.98
N ALA A 140 -2.50 -0.09 5.72
CA ALA A 140 -2.98 -0.94 6.81
C ALA A 140 -3.71 -0.12 7.88
N LEU A 141 -3.16 1.02 8.28
CA LEU A 141 -3.80 1.89 9.27
C LEU A 141 -5.00 2.65 8.69
N SER A 142 -4.91 3.12 7.44
CA SER A 142 -6.04 3.77 6.76
C SER A 142 -7.28 2.87 6.75
N LEU A 143 -7.12 1.60 6.37
CA LEU A 143 -8.20 0.62 6.39
C LEU A 143 -8.76 0.40 7.81
N ALA A 144 -7.87 0.31 8.81
CA ALA A 144 -8.28 0.13 10.20
C ALA A 144 -9.14 1.31 10.67
N PHE A 145 -8.71 2.54 10.39
CA PHE A 145 -9.42 3.76 10.75
C PHE A 145 -10.70 3.96 9.93
N ASP A 146 -10.74 3.52 8.68
CA ASP A 146 -11.96 3.51 7.85
C ASP A 146 -13.04 2.58 8.43
N VAL A 147 -12.65 1.38 8.85
CA VAL A 147 -13.52 0.44 9.56
C VAL A 147 -13.99 1.03 10.90
N LEU A 148 -13.10 1.73 11.61
CA LEU A 148 -13.43 2.42 12.85
C LEU A 148 -14.41 3.58 12.61
N ALA A 149 -14.22 4.37 11.55
CA ALA A 149 -15.10 5.46 11.15
C ALA A 149 -16.51 4.94 10.85
N LEU A 150 -16.63 3.84 10.10
CA LEU A 150 -17.92 3.17 9.88
C LEU A 150 -18.56 2.76 11.21
N SER A 151 -17.77 2.19 12.14
CA SER A 151 -18.30 1.77 13.45
C SER A 151 -18.83 2.95 14.28
N PHE A 152 -18.17 4.09 14.23
CA PHE A 152 -18.62 5.32 14.88
C PHE A 152 -19.87 5.90 14.21
N ALA A 153 -19.93 5.89 12.87
CA ALA A 153 -21.09 6.35 12.12
C ALA A 153 -22.35 5.53 12.43
N ILE A 154 -22.23 4.21 12.47
CA ILE A 154 -23.33 3.30 12.81
C ILE A 154 -23.80 3.48 14.26
N THR A 155 -22.87 3.74 15.18
CA THR A 155 -23.20 3.98 16.60
C THR A 155 -23.57 5.44 16.90
N GLY A 156 -23.57 6.33 15.90
CA GLY A 156 -23.98 7.73 16.02
C GLY A 156 -22.97 8.66 16.70
N ASN A 157 -21.72 8.24 16.92
CA ASN A 157 -20.70 9.07 17.56
C ASN A 157 -19.91 9.87 16.52
N VAL A 158 -20.30 11.14 16.33
CA VAL A 158 -19.73 12.03 15.31
C VAL A 158 -18.28 12.44 15.60
N TRP A 159 -17.89 12.57 16.87
CA TRP A 159 -16.50 12.90 17.24
C TRP A 159 -15.54 11.74 16.95
N GLY A 160 -16.01 10.51 17.13
CA GLY A 160 -15.27 9.33 16.71
C GLY A 160 -15.11 9.24 15.18
N VAL A 161 -16.15 9.62 14.42
CA VAL A 161 -16.06 9.74 12.95
C VAL A 161 -15.01 10.79 12.56
N PHE A 162 -15.05 11.96 13.20
CA PHE A 162 -14.07 13.02 12.98
C PHE A 162 -12.65 12.53 13.25
N ALA A 163 -12.40 11.92 14.42
CA ALA A 163 -11.07 11.46 14.81
C ALA A 163 -10.54 10.34 13.89
N ALA A 164 -11.40 9.39 13.50
CA ALA A 164 -11.02 8.33 12.58
C ALA A 164 -10.76 8.87 11.16
N SER A 165 -11.59 9.79 10.67
CA SER A 165 -11.39 10.43 9.36
C SER A 165 -10.12 11.29 9.35
N PHE A 166 -9.86 12.04 10.43
CA PHE A 166 -8.60 12.75 10.65
C PHE A 166 -7.42 11.80 10.55
N ALA A 167 -7.46 10.66 11.24
CA ALA A 167 -6.39 9.69 11.21
C ALA A 167 -6.14 9.14 9.79
N VAL A 168 -7.19 8.81 9.03
CA VAL A 168 -7.03 8.36 7.63
C VAL A 168 -6.27 9.39 6.80
N ALA A 169 -6.72 10.65 6.78
CA ALA A 169 -6.06 11.69 6.01
C ALA A 169 -4.64 11.97 6.53
N PHE A 170 -4.44 12.01 7.84
CA PHE A 170 -3.15 12.31 8.47
C PHE A 170 -2.09 11.25 8.17
N PHE A 171 -2.43 9.96 8.29
CA PHE A 171 -1.51 8.85 8.00
C PHE A 171 -1.35 8.57 6.51
N HIS A 172 -2.38 8.81 5.69
CA HIS A 172 -2.37 8.44 4.28
C HIS A 172 -3.33 9.31 3.46
N LEU A 173 -2.85 10.47 3.02
CA LEU A 173 -3.68 11.45 2.33
C LEU A 173 -4.28 10.86 1.04
N SER A 174 -3.53 10.08 0.25
CA SER A 174 -4.02 9.51 -1.00
C SER A 174 -5.13 8.45 -0.85
N LEU A 175 -5.46 8.04 0.38
CA LEU A 175 -6.63 7.20 0.68
C LEU A 175 -7.80 7.97 1.31
N PHE A 176 -7.82 9.31 1.33
CA PHE A 176 -8.98 10.05 1.89
C PHE A 176 -10.31 9.69 1.20
N TRP A 177 -10.27 9.30 -0.08
CA TRP A 177 -11.45 8.98 -0.88
C TRP A 177 -12.17 7.71 -0.38
N SER A 178 -11.46 6.76 0.25
CA SER A 178 -12.10 5.54 0.77
C SER A 178 -13.03 5.89 1.92
N THR A 179 -12.64 6.80 2.82
CA THR A 179 -13.51 7.30 3.89
C THR A 179 -14.79 7.93 3.34
N LEU A 180 -14.67 8.75 2.28
CA LEU A 180 -15.82 9.38 1.62
C LEU A 180 -16.76 8.34 1.01
N LEU A 181 -16.21 7.34 0.31
CA LEU A 181 -16.99 6.24 -0.25
C LEU A 181 -17.71 5.46 0.86
N ILE A 182 -16.99 5.10 1.92
CA ILE A 182 -17.52 4.27 3.01
C ILE A 182 -18.67 4.96 3.73
N LEU A 183 -18.47 6.22 4.11
CA LEU A 183 -19.50 7.00 4.81
C LEU A 183 -20.62 7.46 3.88
N GLY A 184 -20.33 7.65 2.59
CA GLY A 184 -21.34 7.88 1.56
C GLY A 184 -22.28 6.68 1.41
N VAL A 185 -21.74 5.46 1.31
CA VAL A 185 -22.53 4.21 1.26
C VAL A 185 -23.33 4.05 2.56
N TRP A 186 -22.73 4.26 3.73
CA TRP A 186 -23.46 4.24 5.00
C TRP A 186 -24.62 5.24 5.00
N ALA A 187 -24.40 6.48 4.56
CA ALA A 187 -25.43 7.51 4.53
C ALA A 187 -26.55 7.17 3.54
N ALA A 188 -26.22 6.60 2.39
CA ALA A 188 -27.19 6.12 1.41
C ALA A 188 -28.04 4.97 1.96
N VAL A 189 -27.42 4.00 2.62
CA VAL A 189 -28.13 2.90 3.29
C VAL A 189 -29.02 3.42 4.41
N LYS A 190 -28.52 4.36 5.23
CA LYS A 190 -29.31 4.98 6.29
C LYS A 190 -30.52 5.74 5.74
N LEU A 191 -30.32 6.52 4.68
CA LEU A 191 -31.42 7.21 4.00
C LEU A 191 -32.43 6.21 3.43
N PHE A 192 -31.98 5.14 2.80
CA PHE A 192 -32.85 4.11 2.23
C PHE A 192 -33.71 3.43 3.31
N LYS A 193 -33.08 3.01 4.42
CA LYS A 193 -33.69 2.19 5.47
C LYS A 193 -34.46 3.00 6.51
N GLU A 194 -33.87 4.08 6.99
CA GLU A 194 -34.38 4.86 8.13
C GLU A 194 -35.03 6.18 7.69
N LYS A 195 -35.02 6.49 6.38
CA LYS A 195 -35.53 7.75 5.81
C LYS A 195 -34.92 9.00 6.48
N SER A 196 -33.72 8.87 7.02
CA SER A 196 -33.00 9.95 7.69
C SER A 196 -31.61 10.12 7.09
N PHE A 197 -31.19 11.37 6.92
CA PHE A 197 -29.86 11.69 6.41
C PHE A 197 -28.92 12.04 7.56
N GLY A 198 -27.84 11.29 7.70
CA GLY A 198 -26.83 11.46 8.74
C GLY A 198 -25.87 12.63 8.49
N TRP A 199 -26.37 13.82 8.16
CA TRP A 199 -25.54 14.96 7.73
C TRP A 199 -24.42 15.32 8.71
N ARG A 200 -24.65 15.18 10.03
CA ARG A 200 -23.63 15.44 11.05
C ARG A 200 -22.43 14.51 10.91
N VAL A 201 -22.64 13.23 10.58
CA VAL A 201 -21.56 12.27 10.34
C VAL A 201 -20.73 12.69 9.12
N ILE A 202 -21.38 13.10 8.04
CA ILE A 202 -20.70 13.58 6.84
C ILE A 202 -19.89 14.85 7.13
N LEU A 203 -20.50 15.83 7.80
CA LEU A 203 -19.83 17.08 8.17
C LEU A 203 -18.60 16.84 9.06
N PHE A 204 -18.73 16.00 10.09
CA PHE A 204 -17.61 15.67 10.98
C PHE A 204 -16.54 14.84 10.28
N SER A 205 -16.91 13.97 9.34
CA SER A 205 -15.92 13.29 8.51
C SER A 205 -15.14 14.26 7.64
N LEU A 206 -15.82 15.16 6.92
CA LEU A 206 -15.19 16.18 6.09
C LEU A 206 -14.26 17.08 6.93
N GLY A 207 -14.72 17.52 8.11
CA GLY A 207 -13.90 18.28 9.05
C GLY A 207 -12.65 17.51 9.49
N GLY A 208 -12.79 16.21 9.77
CA GLY A 208 -11.66 15.33 10.12
C GLY A 208 -10.67 15.20 8.97
N LEU A 209 -11.14 14.89 7.75
CA LEU A 209 -10.30 14.78 6.56
C LEU A 209 -9.55 16.08 6.25
N ILE A 210 -10.24 17.23 6.31
CA ILE A 210 -9.64 18.55 6.07
C ILE A 210 -8.58 18.84 7.13
N LEU A 211 -8.87 18.64 8.42
CA LEU A 211 -7.87 18.90 9.46
C LEU A 211 -6.69 17.92 9.43
N GLY A 212 -6.91 16.65 9.08
CA GLY A 212 -5.83 15.67 8.90
C GLY A 212 -4.96 15.96 7.68
N TRP A 213 -5.53 16.57 6.65
CA TRP A 213 -4.78 17.12 5.53
C TRP A 213 -3.98 18.35 5.97
N LEU A 214 -4.61 19.36 6.60
CA LEU A 214 -3.97 20.63 6.97
C LEU A 214 -2.92 20.50 8.09
N ALA A 215 -2.95 19.42 8.88
CA ALA A 215 -2.01 19.19 9.99
C ALA A 215 -0.58 18.82 9.55
N ARG A 216 -0.30 18.72 8.24
CA ARG A 216 1.03 18.38 7.73
C ARG A 216 1.84 19.61 7.30
N PRO A 217 3.18 19.52 7.27
CA PRO A 217 4.03 20.47 6.59
C PRO A 217 3.65 20.58 5.10
N ASN A 218 3.66 21.80 4.56
CA ASN A 218 3.33 22.08 3.16
C ASN A 218 2.02 21.40 2.66
N PRO A 219 0.86 21.75 3.26
CA PRO A 219 -0.41 21.11 2.92
C PRO A 219 -0.81 21.33 1.45
N LEU A 220 -0.42 22.47 0.85
CA LEU A 220 -0.70 22.75 -0.56
C LEU A 220 0.10 21.84 -1.50
N GLY A 221 1.40 21.61 -1.23
CA GLY A 221 2.20 20.64 -1.97
C GLY A 221 1.63 19.23 -1.85
N ALA A 222 1.22 18.83 -0.64
CA ALA A 222 0.62 17.53 -0.41
C ALA A 222 -0.71 17.34 -1.15
N ALA A 223 -1.54 18.39 -1.27
CA ALA A 223 -2.75 18.34 -2.07
C ALA A 223 -2.47 18.17 -3.57
N LYS A 224 -1.42 18.83 -4.09
CA LYS A 224 -0.99 18.64 -5.48
C LYS A 224 -0.51 17.21 -5.71
N LEU A 225 0.25 16.63 -4.77
CA LEU A 225 0.66 15.23 -4.85
C LEU A 225 -0.53 14.26 -4.76
N ALA A 226 -1.47 14.50 -3.86
CA ALA A 226 -2.69 13.70 -3.77
C ALA A 226 -3.53 13.79 -5.06
N TYR A 227 -3.59 14.98 -5.69
CA TYR A 227 -4.22 15.15 -7.00
C TYR A 227 -3.52 14.33 -8.08
N VAL A 228 -2.18 14.35 -8.14
CA VAL A 228 -1.41 13.53 -9.09
C VAL A 228 -1.69 12.04 -8.88
N GLN A 229 -1.59 11.55 -7.64
CA GLN A 229 -1.74 10.12 -7.35
C GLN A 229 -3.17 9.60 -7.49
N ILE A 230 -4.19 10.43 -7.24
CA ILE A 230 -5.60 9.99 -7.28
C ILE A 230 -6.25 10.35 -8.61
N VAL A 231 -6.24 11.64 -8.98
CA VAL A 231 -7.01 12.16 -10.11
C VAL A 231 -6.26 11.96 -11.41
N GLU A 232 -5.03 12.44 -11.49
CA GLU A 232 -4.24 12.36 -12.72
C GLU A 232 -3.94 10.91 -13.10
N LEU A 233 -3.56 10.08 -12.13
CA LEU A 233 -3.38 8.63 -12.30
C LEU A 233 -4.62 7.99 -12.95
N MET A 234 -5.81 8.24 -12.40
CA MET A 234 -7.05 7.66 -12.92
C MET A 234 -7.41 8.17 -14.31
N LEU A 235 -7.17 9.45 -14.60
CA LEU A 235 -7.38 10.03 -15.94
C LEU A 235 -6.43 9.42 -16.98
N VAL A 236 -5.15 9.30 -16.65
CA VAL A 236 -4.11 8.69 -17.50
C VAL A 236 -4.45 7.23 -17.79
N LYS A 237 -4.80 6.47 -16.75
CA LYS A 237 -5.22 5.07 -16.89
C LYS A 237 -6.48 4.93 -17.74
N ASN A 238 -7.48 5.79 -17.54
CA ASN A 238 -8.73 5.76 -18.32
C ASN A 238 -8.52 6.13 -19.80
N ARG A 239 -7.51 6.95 -20.11
CA ARG A 239 -7.11 7.26 -21.49
C ARG A 239 -6.32 6.13 -22.17
N GLY A 240 -5.95 5.07 -21.44
CA GLY A 240 -5.17 3.96 -21.96
C GLY A 240 -3.70 4.31 -22.20
N ILE A 241 -3.17 5.36 -21.57
CA ILE A 241 -1.75 5.70 -21.65
C ILE A 241 -0.96 4.61 -20.90
N PRO A 242 -0.01 3.93 -21.56
CA PRO A 242 0.59 2.69 -21.04
C PRO A 242 1.75 2.97 -20.08
N LEU A 243 1.50 3.71 -18.98
CA LEU A 243 2.51 3.88 -17.95
C LEU A 243 2.80 2.54 -17.26
N ASN A 244 4.06 2.35 -16.82
CA ASN A 244 4.54 1.15 -16.14
C ASN A 244 4.06 1.00 -14.68
N PHE A 245 2.75 1.10 -14.46
CA PHE A 245 2.15 1.01 -13.13
C PHE A 245 2.38 -0.33 -12.45
N GLY A 246 2.49 -0.33 -11.12
CA GLY A 246 2.48 -1.55 -10.32
C GLY A 246 1.21 -2.39 -10.57
N LEU A 247 1.37 -3.71 -10.59
CA LEU A 247 0.28 -4.66 -10.89
C LEU A 247 -0.94 -4.46 -9.97
N GLU A 248 -0.72 -3.98 -8.74
CA GLU A 248 -1.77 -3.68 -7.75
C GLU A 248 -2.84 -2.67 -8.20
N LEU A 249 -2.51 -1.82 -9.18
CA LEU A 249 -3.43 -0.84 -9.74
C LEU A 249 -4.31 -1.40 -10.87
N TYR A 250 -4.05 -2.62 -11.35
CA TYR A 250 -4.83 -3.28 -12.40
C TYR A 250 -5.87 -4.24 -11.80
N PRO A 251 -6.95 -4.57 -12.54
CA PRO A 251 -7.96 -5.52 -12.06
C PRO A 251 -7.37 -6.91 -11.78
N LEU A 252 -7.89 -7.57 -10.75
CA LEU A 252 -7.50 -8.94 -10.42
C LEU A 252 -8.04 -9.89 -11.49
N GLY A 253 -7.16 -10.65 -12.15
CA GLY A 253 -7.57 -11.65 -13.14
C GLY A 253 -8.46 -12.72 -12.52
N TRP A 254 -9.46 -13.21 -13.25
CA TRP A 254 -10.40 -14.26 -12.79
C TRP A 254 -9.67 -15.51 -12.30
N GLN A 255 -8.52 -15.82 -12.88
CA GLN A 255 -7.68 -16.93 -12.47
C GLN A 255 -7.16 -16.71 -11.04
N ALA A 256 -6.77 -15.50 -10.64
CA ALA A 256 -6.20 -15.25 -9.31
C ALA A 256 -7.24 -15.30 -8.17
N LEU A 257 -8.55 -15.36 -8.48
CA LEU A 257 -9.61 -15.47 -7.45
C LEU A 257 -9.54 -16.78 -6.65
N TYR A 258 -8.89 -17.85 -7.16
CA TYR A 258 -8.74 -19.08 -6.37
C TYR A 258 -7.95 -18.85 -5.06
N LEU A 259 -7.10 -17.81 -5.02
CA LEU A 259 -6.34 -17.40 -3.83
C LEU A 259 -7.25 -16.86 -2.71
N PHE A 260 -8.50 -16.53 -3.05
CA PHE A 260 -9.55 -16.08 -2.13
C PHE A 260 -10.74 -17.06 -2.07
N LEU A 261 -10.61 -18.27 -2.63
CA LEU A 261 -11.75 -19.19 -2.78
C LEU A 261 -12.45 -19.49 -1.44
N PRO A 262 -11.76 -19.87 -0.35
CA PRO A 262 -12.43 -20.12 0.93
C PRO A 262 -13.18 -18.90 1.47
N PHE A 263 -12.57 -17.72 1.35
CA PHE A 263 -13.20 -16.46 1.77
C PHE A 263 -14.44 -16.16 0.94
N THR A 264 -14.34 -16.34 -0.38
CA THR A 264 -15.45 -16.13 -1.31
C THR A 264 -16.62 -17.04 -0.99
N LEU A 265 -16.37 -18.31 -0.65
CA LEU A 265 -17.43 -19.25 -0.23
C LEU A 265 -18.11 -18.82 1.08
N LEU A 266 -17.35 -18.36 2.08
CA LEU A 266 -17.92 -17.80 3.31
C LEU A 266 -18.74 -16.53 3.04
N TRP A 267 -18.25 -15.68 2.15
CA TRP A 267 -18.92 -14.44 1.76
C TRP A 267 -20.22 -14.73 1.00
N LEU A 268 -20.21 -15.64 0.02
CA LEU A 268 -21.41 -16.09 -0.70
C LEU A 268 -22.44 -16.76 0.23
N LEU A 269 -21.99 -17.53 1.22
CA LEU A 269 -22.87 -18.08 2.25
C LEU A 269 -23.52 -16.96 3.08
N ALA A 270 -22.77 -15.92 3.45
CA ALA A 270 -23.32 -14.75 4.12
C ALA A 270 -24.33 -13.99 3.24
N ILE A 271 -24.09 -13.88 1.92
CA ILE A 271 -25.05 -13.31 0.95
C ILE A 271 -26.34 -14.14 0.90
N TYR A 272 -26.23 -15.47 0.84
CA TYR A 272 -27.39 -16.35 0.87
C TYR A 272 -28.22 -16.14 2.15
N ILE A 273 -27.55 -16.14 3.30
CA ILE A 273 -28.17 -15.87 4.61
C ILE A 273 -28.85 -14.49 4.61
N PHE A 274 -28.18 -13.47 4.10
CA PHE A 274 -28.69 -12.10 4.02
C PHE A 274 -30.02 -12.02 3.29
N PHE A 275 -30.15 -12.66 2.12
CA PHE A 275 -31.41 -12.65 1.37
C PHE A 275 -32.54 -13.41 2.06
N LYS A 276 -32.23 -14.39 2.93
CA LYS A 276 -33.24 -15.10 3.74
C LYS A 276 -33.71 -14.32 4.97
N GLN A 277 -33.05 -13.22 5.34
CA GLN A 277 -33.43 -12.45 6.52
C GLN A 277 -34.56 -11.46 6.22
N PRO A 278 -35.68 -11.49 6.98
CA PRO A 278 -36.79 -10.56 6.80
C PRO A 278 -36.43 -9.14 7.26
N GLN A 279 -35.63 -9.01 8.32
CA GLN A 279 -35.20 -7.74 8.89
C GLN A 279 -33.68 -7.64 8.86
N LYS A 280 -33.17 -6.59 8.21
CA LYS A 280 -31.73 -6.39 7.97
C LYS A 280 -31.27 -5.14 8.71
N SER A 281 -30.27 -5.27 9.58
CA SER A 281 -29.74 -4.14 10.37
C SER A 281 -29.00 -3.11 9.50
N LEU A 282 -28.73 -1.91 10.03
CA LEU A 282 -27.94 -0.89 9.32
C LEU A 282 -26.52 -1.39 9.05
N ILE A 283 -25.93 -2.08 10.03
CA ILE A 283 -24.66 -2.83 9.90
C ILE A 283 -24.70 -3.74 8.69
N LEU A 284 -25.73 -4.58 8.60
CA LEU A 284 -25.78 -5.67 7.66
C LEU A 284 -25.82 -5.15 6.22
N TRP A 285 -26.71 -4.19 5.95
CA TRP A 285 -26.77 -3.51 4.65
C TRP A 285 -25.49 -2.76 4.33
N SER A 286 -24.94 -1.98 5.27
CA SER A 286 -23.72 -1.19 5.01
C SER A 286 -22.53 -2.10 4.68
N SER A 287 -22.29 -3.14 5.49
CA SER A 287 -21.18 -4.06 5.27
C SER A 287 -21.36 -4.90 4.01
N PHE A 288 -22.61 -5.31 3.68
CA PHE A 288 -22.91 -6.01 2.43
C PHE A 288 -22.56 -5.13 1.23
N SER A 289 -23.15 -3.92 1.16
CA SER A 289 -22.94 -2.97 0.08
C SER A 289 -21.47 -2.62 -0.10
N LEU A 290 -20.75 -2.34 1.00
CA LEU A 290 -19.32 -2.05 0.95
C LEU A 290 -18.52 -3.25 0.45
N SER A 291 -18.76 -4.46 0.98
CA SER A 291 -18.06 -5.65 0.52
C SER A 291 -18.30 -5.93 -0.97
N ALA A 292 -19.53 -5.72 -1.47
CA ALA A 292 -19.87 -5.88 -2.88
C ALA A 292 -19.20 -4.82 -3.76
N ILE A 293 -19.22 -3.55 -3.35
CA ILE A 293 -18.57 -2.45 -4.09
C ILE A 293 -17.06 -2.71 -4.20
N PHE A 294 -16.39 -3.03 -3.09
CA PHE A 294 -14.94 -3.29 -3.12
C PHE A 294 -14.58 -4.59 -3.84
N PHE A 295 -15.44 -5.61 -3.83
CA PHE A 295 -15.28 -6.77 -4.70
C PHE A 295 -15.31 -6.38 -6.18
N LEU A 296 -16.31 -5.59 -6.60
CA LEU A 296 -16.40 -5.09 -7.98
C LEU A 296 -15.17 -4.24 -8.34
N MET A 297 -14.71 -3.38 -7.43
CA MET A 297 -13.47 -2.64 -7.64
C MET A 297 -12.24 -3.55 -7.75
N THR A 298 -12.20 -4.68 -7.03
CA THR A 298 -11.11 -5.65 -7.10
C THR A 298 -11.01 -6.29 -8.48
N VAL A 299 -12.16 -6.66 -9.08
CA VAL A 299 -12.21 -7.38 -10.36
C VAL A 299 -12.32 -6.46 -11.60
N PHE A 300 -12.70 -5.20 -11.43
CA PHE A 300 -12.89 -4.27 -12.56
C PHE A 300 -12.01 -3.00 -12.51
N VAL A 301 -11.47 -2.62 -11.34
CA VAL A 301 -10.74 -1.36 -11.19
C VAL A 301 -9.28 -1.60 -10.82
N ALA A 302 -9.02 -2.11 -9.62
CA ALA A 302 -7.69 -2.31 -9.07
C ALA A 302 -7.72 -3.44 -8.03
N GLN A 303 -6.84 -4.42 -8.19
CA GLN A 303 -6.78 -5.61 -7.34
C GLN A 303 -6.53 -5.23 -5.88
N ARG A 304 -5.80 -4.14 -5.59
CA ARG A 304 -5.57 -3.67 -4.22
C ARG A 304 -6.87 -3.48 -3.40
N SER A 305 -8.01 -3.30 -4.05
CA SER A 305 -9.33 -3.20 -3.39
C SER A 305 -9.72 -4.47 -2.60
N PHE A 306 -9.04 -5.61 -2.80
CA PHE A 306 -9.35 -6.83 -2.05
C PHE A 306 -9.23 -6.64 -0.54
N VAL A 307 -8.35 -5.74 -0.05
CA VAL A 307 -8.18 -5.51 1.40
C VAL A 307 -9.44 -4.91 2.01
N PHE A 308 -10.12 -4.03 1.27
CA PHE A 308 -11.38 -3.43 1.69
C PHE A 308 -12.53 -4.44 1.52
N TRP A 309 -12.53 -5.21 0.43
CA TRP A 309 -13.50 -6.28 0.22
C TRP A 309 -13.46 -7.28 1.38
N THR A 310 -12.28 -7.75 1.77
CA THR A 310 -12.13 -8.73 2.84
C THR A 310 -12.44 -8.14 4.21
N ALA A 311 -12.03 -6.90 4.50
CA ALA A 311 -12.38 -6.21 5.73
C ALA A 311 -13.89 -6.05 5.92
N PHE A 312 -14.59 -5.46 4.95
CA PHE A 312 -16.04 -5.28 5.04
C PHE A 312 -16.81 -6.60 4.87
N GLY A 313 -16.25 -7.55 4.12
CA GLY A 313 -16.79 -8.91 4.00
C GLY A 313 -16.73 -9.66 5.33
N VAL A 314 -15.66 -9.54 6.10
CA VAL A 314 -15.58 -10.10 7.47
C VAL A 314 -16.60 -9.46 8.41
N ILE A 315 -16.77 -8.14 8.34
CA ILE A 315 -17.82 -7.45 9.12
C ILE A 315 -19.20 -7.98 8.72
N PHE A 316 -19.45 -8.14 7.42
CA PHE A 316 -20.71 -8.67 6.89
C PHE A 316 -20.96 -10.13 7.31
N ILE A 317 -19.95 -10.99 7.24
CA ILE A 317 -20.00 -12.38 7.72
C ILE A 317 -20.31 -12.39 9.22
N SER A 318 -19.62 -11.56 10.03
CA SER A 318 -19.83 -11.48 11.47
C SER A 318 -21.24 -11.01 11.85
N ALA A 319 -21.81 -10.08 11.07
CA ALA A 319 -23.16 -9.58 11.27
C ALA A 319 -24.23 -10.60 10.84
N SER A 320 -23.96 -11.35 9.77
CA SER A 320 -24.82 -12.44 9.28
C SER A 320 -24.83 -13.63 10.24
N TRP A 321 -23.69 -13.91 10.88
CA TRP A 321 -23.48 -15.00 11.83
C TRP A 321 -24.43 -14.95 13.03
N ARG A 322 -24.76 -13.74 13.51
CA ARG A 322 -25.66 -13.53 14.66
C ARG A 322 -27.09 -14.03 14.39
N ILE A 323 -27.48 -14.12 13.13
CA ILE A 323 -28.89 -14.23 12.72
C ILE A 323 -29.17 -15.58 12.01
N ALA A 324 -28.14 -16.37 11.71
CA ALA A 324 -28.28 -17.59 10.93
C ALA A 324 -28.39 -18.86 11.81
N LEU A 325 -29.58 -19.46 11.80
CA LEU A 325 -29.91 -20.89 11.60
C LEU A 325 -30.89 -21.47 12.62
N ALA A 326 -31.90 -22.18 12.08
CA ALA A 326 -32.77 -23.08 12.84
C ALA A 326 -31.91 -24.05 13.67
N ARG A 327 -32.36 -24.30 14.90
CA ARG A 327 -31.59 -24.97 15.97
C ARG A 327 -30.96 -26.30 15.54
N GLU A 328 -31.59 -27.00 14.60
CA GLU A 328 -31.25 -28.36 14.16
C GLU A 328 -30.05 -28.46 13.20
N ARG A 329 -29.78 -27.44 12.37
CA ARG A 329 -28.64 -27.46 11.41
C ARG A 329 -27.49 -26.52 11.79
N LYS A 330 -27.65 -25.80 12.91
CA LYS A 330 -26.69 -24.80 13.39
C LYS A 330 -25.31 -25.41 13.61
N ALA A 331 -25.20 -26.53 14.33
CA ALA A 331 -23.91 -27.14 14.65
C ALA A 331 -23.08 -27.54 13.42
N ALA A 332 -23.70 -28.16 12.41
CA ALA A 332 -23.02 -28.62 11.20
C ALA A 332 -22.50 -27.44 10.35
N ILE A 333 -23.29 -26.37 10.20
CA ILE A 333 -22.87 -25.19 9.43
C ILE A 333 -21.78 -24.42 10.18
N LEU A 334 -21.87 -24.32 11.52
CA LEU A 334 -20.81 -23.72 12.34
C LEU A 334 -19.50 -24.52 12.22
N ALA A 335 -19.57 -25.85 12.26
CA ALA A 335 -18.40 -26.71 12.09
C ALA A 335 -17.80 -26.57 10.69
N GLY A 336 -18.63 -26.58 9.64
CA GLY A 336 -18.19 -26.36 8.26
C GLY A 336 -17.53 -25.00 8.05
N ALA A 337 -18.11 -23.93 8.60
CA ALA A 337 -17.53 -22.59 8.55
C ALA A 337 -16.21 -22.49 9.33
N ALA A 338 -16.10 -23.18 10.48
CA ALA A 338 -14.87 -23.24 11.25
C ALA A 338 -13.76 -24.00 10.51
N VAL A 339 -14.09 -25.16 9.92
CA VAL A 339 -13.15 -25.93 9.06
C VAL A 339 -12.69 -25.08 7.88
N LEU A 340 -13.61 -24.38 7.22
CA LEU A 340 -13.29 -23.51 6.10
C LEU A 340 -12.40 -22.33 6.52
N ALA A 341 -12.64 -21.73 7.69
CA ALA A 341 -11.81 -20.68 8.25
C ALA A 341 -10.39 -21.19 8.61
N LEU A 342 -10.27 -22.39 9.18
CA LEU A 342 -8.98 -23.02 9.47
C LEU A 342 -8.23 -23.39 8.19
N PHE A 343 -8.91 -23.93 7.19
CA PHE A 343 -8.34 -24.20 5.88
C PHE A 343 -7.84 -22.91 5.21
N MET A 344 -8.64 -21.84 5.25
CA MET A 344 -8.27 -20.52 4.74
C MET A 344 -7.02 -19.97 5.43
N ALA A 345 -6.95 -20.07 6.76
CA ALA A 345 -5.77 -19.69 7.54
C ALA A 345 -4.52 -20.49 7.14
N GLY A 346 -4.65 -21.82 7.05
CA GLY A 346 -3.57 -22.71 6.63
C GLY A 346 -3.09 -22.40 5.20
N GLN A 347 -4.01 -22.21 4.27
CA GLN A 347 -3.71 -21.84 2.88
C GLN A 347 -2.99 -20.49 2.80
N SER A 348 -3.47 -19.47 3.51
CA SER A 348 -2.86 -18.13 3.52
C SER A 348 -1.44 -18.16 4.07
N LEU A 349 -1.21 -18.87 5.18
CA LEU A 349 0.13 -19.01 5.78
C LEU A 349 1.06 -19.85 4.92
N TYR A 350 0.56 -20.95 4.33
CA TYR A 350 1.33 -21.79 3.42
C TYR A 350 1.78 -21.02 2.17
N GLN A 351 0.88 -20.28 1.53
CA GLN A 351 1.22 -19.46 0.36
C GLN A 351 2.18 -18.34 0.72
N ASN A 352 2.02 -17.72 1.90
CA ASN A 352 2.96 -16.72 2.40
C ASN A 352 4.36 -17.31 2.61
N ASP A 353 4.46 -18.47 3.27
CA ASP A 353 5.73 -19.18 3.47
C ASP A 353 6.40 -19.54 2.15
N ARG A 354 5.63 -20.11 1.21
CA ARG A 354 6.10 -20.43 -0.14
C ARG A 354 6.63 -19.20 -0.85
N PHE A 355 5.84 -18.13 -0.91
CA PHE A 355 6.21 -16.89 -1.58
C PHE A 355 7.49 -16.28 -0.99
N LEU A 356 7.57 -16.14 0.34
CA LEU A 356 8.73 -15.51 0.98
C LEU A 356 10.01 -16.35 0.88
N LYS A 357 9.92 -17.66 0.68
CA LYS A 357 11.07 -18.53 0.43
C LYS A 357 11.52 -18.56 -1.03
N THR A 358 10.60 -18.32 -1.97
CA THR A 358 10.88 -18.39 -3.41
C THR A 358 10.91 -17.03 -4.08
N ALA A 359 10.69 -15.93 -3.36
CA ALA A 359 10.75 -14.60 -3.93
C ALA A 359 12.17 -14.33 -4.43
N ASP A 360 12.30 -14.05 -5.72
CA ASP A 360 13.58 -13.81 -6.40
C ASP A 360 14.22 -12.46 -6.04
N TRP A 361 13.58 -11.67 -5.17
CA TRP A 361 14.11 -10.39 -4.72
C TRP A 361 14.09 -10.26 -3.19
N SER A 362 15.15 -9.65 -2.66
CA SER A 362 15.36 -9.35 -1.25
C SER A 362 15.36 -7.84 -1.06
N PRO A 363 14.88 -7.30 0.08
CA PRO A 363 15.04 -5.88 0.45
C PRO A 363 16.49 -5.37 0.49
N GLU A 364 17.47 -6.28 0.42
CA GLU A 364 18.90 -5.97 0.37
C GLU A 364 19.49 -6.07 -1.05
N ARG A 365 18.67 -6.26 -2.09
CA ARG A 365 19.13 -6.49 -3.47
C ARG A 365 20.00 -5.35 -4.00
N PHE A 366 19.71 -4.10 -3.63
CA PHE A 366 20.50 -2.92 -4.01
C PHE A 366 21.42 -2.39 -2.91
N ARG A 367 21.61 -3.14 -1.82
CA ARG A 367 22.48 -2.70 -0.71
C ARG A 367 23.92 -2.47 -1.18
N GLY A 368 24.48 -3.40 -1.95
CA GLY A 368 25.85 -3.30 -2.48
C GLY A 368 26.05 -2.05 -3.35
N ALA A 369 25.16 -1.83 -4.32
CA ALA A 369 25.17 -0.64 -5.16
C ALA A 369 24.99 0.66 -4.34
N GLY A 370 24.05 0.68 -3.40
CA GLY A 370 23.78 1.83 -2.54
C GLY A 370 24.98 2.20 -1.66
N GLU A 371 25.56 1.25 -0.95
CA GLU A 371 26.74 1.46 -0.10
C GLU A 371 27.97 1.87 -0.93
N TRP A 372 28.16 1.27 -2.11
CA TRP A 372 29.24 1.67 -3.01
C TRP A 372 29.09 3.13 -3.44
N LEU A 373 27.90 3.53 -3.91
CA LEU A 373 27.62 4.91 -4.31
C LEU A 373 27.83 5.88 -3.15
N LYS A 374 27.29 5.57 -1.97
CA LYS A 374 27.46 6.38 -0.75
C LYS A 374 28.94 6.67 -0.46
N ASN A 375 29.81 5.68 -0.64
CA ASN A 375 31.24 5.79 -0.35
C ASN A 375 32.07 6.40 -1.49
N ASN A 376 31.65 6.27 -2.76
CA ASN A 376 32.48 6.59 -3.92
C ASN A 376 31.97 7.73 -4.82
N SER A 377 30.75 8.23 -4.60
CA SER A 377 30.16 9.35 -5.35
C SER A 377 30.33 10.70 -4.65
N ARG A 378 29.91 11.80 -5.30
CA ARG A 378 29.73 13.12 -4.66
C ARG A 378 28.28 13.29 -4.22
N ALA A 379 28.07 14.08 -3.17
CA ALA A 379 26.72 14.44 -2.73
C ALA A 379 25.98 15.18 -3.85
N GLY A 380 24.74 14.78 -4.11
CA GLY A 380 23.91 15.33 -5.19
C GLY A 380 24.21 14.80 -6.60
N ASP A 381 25.20 13.91 -6.79
CA ASP A 381 25.34 13.21 -8.07
C ASP A 381 24.04 12.43 -8.36
N ILE A 382 23.51 12.55 -9.59
CA ILE A 382 22.26 11.91 -10.03
C ILE A 382 22.56 10.50 -10.53
N VAL A 383 21.74 9.57 -10.07
CA VAL A 383 21.74 8.15 -10.43
C VAL A 383 20.52 7.87 -11.28
N PHE A 384 20.72 7.41 -12.50
CA PHE A 384 19.65 6.80 -13.28
C PHE A 384 19.44 5.37 -12.77
N ASN A 385 18.37 5.17 -11.99
CA ASN A 385 17.91 3.85 -11.59
C ASN A 385 17.04 3.26 -12.71
N ALA A 386 17.42 2.10 -13.24
CA ALA A 386 16.78 1.49 -14.41
C ALA A 386 15.37 0.91 -14.15
N SER A 387 14.73 1.28 -13.05
CA SER A 387 13.31 1.09 -12.81
C SER A 387 12.89 1.97 -11.64
N TRP A 388 11.68 2.54 -11.70
CA TRP A 388 11.12 3.36 -10.63
C TRP A 388 10.99 2.60 -9.30
N ASP A 389 10.80 1.28 -9.33
CA ASP A 389 10.62 0.44 -8.13
C ASP A 389 11.94 0.13 -7.40
N TYR A 390 13.10 0.51 -7.95
CA TYR A 390 14.40 0.39 -7.27
C TYR A 390 14.61 1.50 -6.24
N PHE A 391 13.91 2.61 -6.41
CA PHE A 391 14.09 3.80 -5.59
C PHE A 391 13.95 3.55 -4.09
N PRO A 392 12.91 2.85 -3.59
CA PRO A 392 12.78 2.65 -2.15
C PRO A 392 13.97 1.93 -1.50
N GLU A 393 14.55 0.93 -2.19
CA GLU A 393 15.74 0.22 -1.73
C GLU A 393 16.98 1.12 -1.80
N LEU A 394 17.21 1.77 -2.95
CA LEU A 394 18.38 2.63 -3.15
C LEU A 394 18.38 3.82 -2.18
N PHE A 395 17.22 4.43 -1.99
CA PHE A 395 17.01 5.53 -1.07
C PHE A 395 17.25 5.12 0.39
N PHE A 396 16.85 3.91 0.78
CA PHE A 396 17.11 3.39 2.12
C PHE A 396 18.61 3.21 2.40
N TRP A 397 19.36 2.66 1.43
CA TRP A 397 20.80 2.42 1.60
C TRP A 397 21.66 3.66 1.32
N ASN A 398 21.18 4.60 0.51
CA ASN A 398 21.94 5.76 0.06
C ASN A 398 21.08 7.02 -0.16
N ARG A 399 21.15 7.95 0.80
CA ARG A 399 20.54 9.29 0.71
C ARG A 399 21.55 10.39 0.31
N LYS A 400 22.77 10.03 -0.08
CA LYS A 400 23.80 10.98 -0.56
C LYS A 400 23.56 11.40 -2.02
N ASN A 401 23.00 10.48 -2.81
CA ASN A 401 22.71 10.66 -4.23
C ASN A 401 21.24 10.93 -4.50
N TYR A 402 20.94 11.46 -5.69
CA TYR A 402 19.57 11.68 -6.17
C TYR A 402 19.22 10.66 -7.26
N TYR A 403 17.93 10.41 -7.47
CA TYR A 403 17.41 9.33 -8.30
C TYR A 403 16.42 9.85 -9.34
N VAL A 404 16.44 9.27 -10.54
CA VAL A 404 15.60 9.72 -11.65
C VAL A 404 14.15 9.28 -11.48
N GLY A 405 13.94 7.97 -11.27
CA GLY A 405 12.61 7.39 -11.06
C GLY A 405 12.38 7.07 -9.59
N GLY A 406 11.14 7.17 -9.10
CA GLY A 406 10.80 6.72 -7.76
C GLY A 406 9.33 6.87 -7.41
N MET A 407 8.83 5.92 -6.61
CA MET A 407 7.40 5.73 -6.33
C MET A 407 6.59 5.54 -7.62
N ASP A 408 5.26 5.70 -7.58
CA ASP A 408 4.41 5.46 -8.75
C ASP A 408 4.86 6.28 -10.00
N PRO A 409 4.93 5.66 -11.19
CA PRO A 409 5.32 6.30 -12.45
C PRO A 409 4.57 7.60 -12.78
N ILE A 410 3.35 7.76 -12.26
CA ILE A 410 2.55 8.97 -12.46
C ILE A 410 3.29 10.22 -11.97
N PHE A 411 4.12 10.12 -10.94
CA PHE A 411 4.81 11.29 -10.39
C PHE A 411 5.89 11.82 -11.34
N GLN A 412 6.60 10.94 -12.06
CA GLN A 412 7.55 11.33 -13.10
C GLN A 412 6.83 11.84 -14.34
N TYR A 413 5.75 11.17 -14.76
CA TYR A 413 4.92 11.60 -15.90
C TYR A 413 4.29 12.99 -15.67
N ALA A 414 3.76 13.26 -14.48
CA ALA A 414 3.18 14.56 -14.11
C ALA A 414 4.23 15.67 -13.95
N TYR A 415 5.50 15.30 -13.76
CA TYR A 415 6.61 16.25 -13.75
C TYR A 415 6.96 16.71 -15.16
N ASP A 416 7.29 15.75 -16.03
CA ASP A 416 7.57 15.98 -17.45
C ASP A 416 7.29 14.68 -18.25
N PRO A 417 6.25 14.64 -19.09
CA PRO A 417 5.95 13.47 -19.91
C PRO A 417 7.10 13.06 -20.85
N LYS A 418 7.94 13.99 -21.32
CA LYS A 418 9.06 13.66 -22.22
C LYS A 418 10.12 12.86 -21.49
N LEU A 419 10.55 13.35 -20.33
CA LEU A 419 11.51 12.64 -19.47
C LEU A 419 10.96 11.30 -19.02
N TYR A 420 9.65 11.21 -18.76
CA TYR A 420 9.03 9.92 -18.46
C TYR A 420 9.21 8.91 -19.61
N TRP A 421 8.90 9.29 -20.85
CA TRP A 421 9.04 8.37 -21.99
C TRP A 421 10.50 8.01 -22.27
N GLU A 422 11.41 8.98 -22.16
CA GLU A 422 12.85 8.74 -22.28
C GLU A 422 13.34 7.70 -21.26
N ALA A 423 12.85 7.76 -20.01
CA ALA A 423 13.15 6.75 -19.00
C ALA A 423 12.43 5.42 -19.29
N TYR A 424 11.15 5.46 -19.64
CA TYR A 424 10.28 4.29 -19.82
C TYR A 424 10.86 3.22 -20.74
N TYR A 425 11.40 3.60 -21.90
CA TYR A 425 11.94 2.61 -22.84
C TYR A 425 13.18 1.88 -22.32
N LEU A 426 14.01 2.60 -21.55
CA LEU A 426 15.18 2.04 -20.88
C LEU A 426 14.77 1.20 -19.67
N GLU A 427 13.85 1.70 -18.84
CA GLU A 427 13.38 1.02 -17.63
C GLU A 427 12.62 -0.28 -17.93
N THR A 428 11.85 -0.31 -19.02
CA THR A 428 11.13 -1.51 -19.44
C THR A 428 11.97 -2.48 -20.26
N GLY A 429 13.24 -2.15 -20.52
CA GLY A 429 14.15 -2.94 -21.34
C GLY A 429 13.72 -3.08 -22.81
N LYS A 430 12.79 -2.23 -23.28
CA LYS A 430 12.34 -2.21 -24.67
C LYS A 430 13.46 -1.78 -25.61
N THR A 431 14.36 -0.93 -25.10
CA THR A 431 15.54 -0.45 -25.82
C THR A 431 16.73 -0.39 -24.85
N ALA A 432 17.93 -0.19 -25.41
CA ALA A 432 19.14 -0.01 -24.62
C ALA A 432 20.04 1.07 -25.23
N GLU A 433 20.26 1.02 -26.54
CA GLU A 433 21.13 1.96 -27.27
C GLU A 433 20.50 3.33 -27.54
N TRP A 434 19.18 3.39 -27.53
CA TRP A 434 18.41 4.59 -27.82
C TRP A 434 17.12 4.66 -27.00
N THR A 435 16.51 5.83 -26.93
CA THR A 435 15.19 6.06 -26.32
C THR A 435 14.43 7.14 -27.11
N CYS A 436 13.23 7.54 -26.67
CA CYS A 436 12.50 8.66 -27.27
C CYS A 436 11.53 9.34 -26.28
N PRO A 437 11.15 10.61 -26.51
CA PRO A 437 10.34 11.41 -25.58
C PRO A 437 8.82 11.29 -25.77
N ALA A 438 8.32 10.21 -26.38
CA ALA A 438 6.91 10.05 -26.73
C ALA A 438 6.40 8.61 -26.56
N THR A 439 5.08 8.42 -26.57
CA THR A 439 4.43 7.08 -26.51
C THR A 439 4.78 6.15 -27.68
N SER A 440 5.22 6.73 -28.80
CA SER A 440 5.59 6.01 -30.02
C SER A 440 6.85 6.65 -30.59
N CYS A 441 7.90 5.85 -30.75
CA CYS A 441 9.15 6.31 -31.34
C CYS A 441 9.10 6.14 -32.87
N ASP A 442 9.47 7.20 -33.58
CA ASP A 442 9.77 7.19 -35.01
C ASP A 442 11.24 7.55 -35.25
N SER A 443 11.74 7.37 -36.47
CA SER A 443 13.15 7.65 -36.79
C SER A 443 13.60 9.10 -36.52
N LYS A 444 12.67 10.05 -36.36
CA LYS A 444 12.98 11.47 -36.11
C LYS A 444 13.03 11.82 -34.63
N THR A 445 12.47 10.96 -33.78
CA THR A 445 12.31 11.17 -32.33
C THR A 445 13.25 10.28 -31.51
N ILE A 446 13.98 9.37 -32.15
CA ILE A 446 14.99 8.52 -31.51
C ILE A 446 16.17 9.39 -31.05
N GLU A 447 16.57 9.18 -29.80
CA GLU A 447 17.70 9.84 -29.15
C GLU A 447 18.68 8.79 -28.61
N ASP A 448 19.98 9.07 -28.68
CA ASP A 448 21.03 8.21 -28.15
C ASP A 448 20.94 8.13 -26.61
N THR A 449 21.01 6.91 -26.06
CA THR A 449 20.85 6.69 -24.61
C THR A 449 21.91 7.44 -23.80
N TYR A 450 23.17 7.46 -24.23
CA TYR A 450 24.22 8.17 -23.49
C TYR A 450 23.96 9.68 -23.48
N ALA A 451 23.57 10.25 -24.62
CA ALA A 451 23.20 11.66 -24.71
C ALA A 451 22.04 12.02 -23.79
N VAL A 452 20.97 11.20 -23.75
CA VAL A 452 19.81 11.42 -22.89
C VAL A 452 20.16 11.32 -21.41
N LEU A 453 20.88 10.26 -21.00
CA LEU A 453 21.32 10.09 -19.62
C LEU A 453 22.18 11.27 -19.15
N LYS A 454 23.10 11.73 -20.00
CA LYS A 454 24.03 12.83 -19.68
C LYS A 454 23.38 14.21 -19.70
N ASN A 455 22.58 14.52 -20.73
CA ASN A 455 22.10 15.87 -20.99
C ASN A 455 20.73 16.13 -20.36
N ASN A 456 19.80 15.20 -20.52
CA ASN A 456 18.40 15.37 -20.09
C ASN A 456 18.28 15.03 -18.60
N PHE A 457 18.72 13.82 -18.21
CA PHE A 457 18.66 13.39 -16.82
C PHE A 457 19.81 13.94 -15.95
N LYS A 458 20.90 14.39 -16.57
CA LYS A 458 22.13 14.83 -15.88
C LYS A 458 22.69 13.75 -14.97
N ALA A 459 22.49 12.49 -15.34
CA ALA A 459 22.95 11.34 -14.61
C ALA A 459 24.47 11.23 -14.71
N ARG A 460 25.09 10.86 -13.58
CA ARG A 460 26.51 10.50 -13.54
C ARG A 460 26.70 8.99 -13.39
N TYR A 461 25.75 8.33 -12.74
CA TYR A 461 25.76 6.90 -12.53
C TYR A 461 24.49 6.26 -13.09
N VAL A 462 24.60 5.00 -13.48
CA VAL A 462 23.46 4.12 -13.76
C VAL A 462 23.51 2.97 -12.77
N VAL A 463 22.37 2.66 -12.16
CA VAL A 463 22.17 1.45 -11.37
C VAL A 463 21.08 0.61 -12.02
N LEU A 464 21.36 -0.67 -12.18
CA LEU A 464 20.42 -1.61 -12.77
C LEU A 464 20.50 -2.99 -12.13
N SER A 465 19.42 -3.76 -12.26
CA SER A 465 19.39 -5.18 -11.92
C SER A 465 19.80 -6.02 -13.13
N LYS A 466 20.76 -6.93 -12.92
CA LYS A 466 21.30 -7.78 -13.99
C LYS A 466 20.26 -8.75 -14.56
N SER A 467 19.35 -9.23 -13.71
CA SER A 467 18.31 -10.18 -14.10
C SER A 467 17.11 -9.51 -14.75
N GLU A 468 16.79 -8.28 -14.38
CA GLU A 468 15.60 -7.58 -14.87
C GLU A 468 15.87 -6.77 -16.14
N THR A 469 17.10 -6.26 -16.33
CA THR A 469 17.47 -5.41 -17.48
C THR A 469 18.74 -5.89 -18.20
N PRO A 470 18.80 -7.18 -18.63
CA PRO A 470 20.03 -7.76 -19.19
C PRO A 470 20.50 -7.08 -20.49
N ALA A 471 19.56 -6.63 -21.34
CA ALA A 471 19.89 -5.91 -22.57
C ALA A 471 20.58 -4.57 -22.26
N PHE A 472 20.08 -3.84 -21.26
CA PHE A 472 20.66 -2.57 -20.87
C PHE A 472 22.04 -2.76 -20.21
N TYR A 473 22.18 -3.77 -19.35
CA TYR A 473 23.48 -4.18 -18.80
C TYR A 473 24.52 -4.45 -19.90
N ASN A 474 24.17 -5.28 -20.89
CA ASN A 474 25.08 -5.65 -21.97
C ASN A 474 25.50 -4.44 -22.81
N TYR A 475 24.57 -3.52 -23.10
CA TYR A 475 24.88 -2.27 -23.80
C TYR A 475 25.88 -1.41 -23.02
N LEU A 476 25.65 -1.18 -21.72
CA LEU A 476 26.54 -0.38 -20.88
C LEU A 476 27.93 -1.03 -20.76
N ALA A 477 27.98 -2.36 -20.64
CA ALA A 477 29.24 -3.11 -20.55
C ALA A 477 30.05 -3.09 -21.85
N ALA A 478 29.40 -3.07 -23.02
CA ALA A 478 30.06 -3.04 -24.32
C ALA A 478 30.48 -1.62 -24.75
N SER A 479 29.82 -0.59 -24.24
CA SER A 479 30.04 0.79 -24.67
C SER A 479 31.24 1.45 -23.97
N LYS A 480 32.07 2.15 -24.75
CA LYS A 480 33.22 2.91 -24.23
C LYS A 480 32.83 4.15 -23.41
N ASN A 481 31.57 4.57 -23.49
CA ASN A 481 31.03 5.73 -22.80
C ASN A 481 30.74 5.47 -21.32
N TYR A 482 30.81 4.21 -20.87
CA TYR A 482 30.54 3.82 -19.50
C TYR A 482 31.73 3.08 -18.90
N SER A 483 31.82 3.11 -17.57
CA SER A 483 32.78 2.34 -16.81
C SER A 483 32.04 1.57 -15.73
N LEU A 484 32.11 0.24 -15.75
CA LEU A 484 31.65 -0.58 -14.64
C LEU A 484 32.48 -0.24 -13.39
N LYS A 485 31.81 0.02 -12.27
CA LYS A 485 32.44 0.44 -11.01
C LYS A 485 32.19 -0.52 -9.87
N ASN A 486 31.01 -1.10 -9.83
CA ASN A 486 30.64 -2.10 -8.85
C ASN A 486 29.68 -3.09 -9.48
N GLU A 487 29.82 -4.35 -9.11
CA GLU A 487 28.97 -5.44 -9.57
C GLU A 487 28.86 -6.46 -8.45
N ASP A 488 27.64 -6.90 -8.19
CA ASP A 488 27.37 -8.04 -7.32
C ASP A 488 26.45 -9.05 -8.04
N LYS A 489 25.91 -10.02 -7.29
CA LYS A 489 25.03 -11.05 -7.85
C LYS A 489 23.75 -10.45 -8.45
N SER A 490 23.28 -9.32 -7.92
CA SER A 490 21.97 -8.76 -8.18
C SER A 490 22.03 -7.51 -9.05
N SER A 491 22.99 -6.63 -8.80
CA SER A 491 23.03 -5.27 -9.33
C SER A 491 24.39 -4.89 -9.90
N ALA A 492 24.40 -3.88 -10.76
CA ALA A 492 25.60 -3.27 -11.31
C ALA A 492 25.52 -1.74 -11.27
N VAL A 493 26.66 -1.10 -11.04
CA VAL A 493 26.83 0.35 -11.04
C VAL A 493 27.81 0.74 -12.14
N PHE A 494 27.34 1.57 -13.06
CA PHE A 494 28.16 2.16 -14.12
C PHE A 494 28.33 3.66 -13.89
N GLU A 495 29.51 4.20 -14.15
CA GLU A 495 29.76 5.65 -14.24
C GLU A 495 29.78 6.07 -15.71
N LEU A 496 29.11 7.16 -16.05
CA LEU A 496 29.21 7.82 -17.36
C LEU A 496 30.56 8.52 -17.48
N ARG A 497 31.26 8.33 -18.60
CA ARG A 497 32.57 8.96 -18.89
C ARG A 497 32.45 10.37 -19.45
#